data_AF-A0A836BTQ3-F1
#
_entry.id   AF-A0A836BTQ3-F1
#
_cell.length_a   1.000
_cell.length_b   1.000
_cell.length_c   1.000
_cell.angle_alpha   90.00
_cell.angle_beta   90.00
_cell.angle_gamma   90.00
#
_symmetry.space_group_name_H-M   'P 1'
#
loop_
_entity.id
_entity.type
_entity.pdbx_description
1 polymer ?
#
loop_
_entity_poly.entity_id
_entity_poly.type
_entity_poly.pdbx_seq_one_letter_code
_entity_poly.pdbx_strand_id
1 'polypeptide(L)'
;MDAGLACLSMHQPWASLLVYGIKRIEGRTWDSNHRGRLWIHAASKEPDPEEVAQLHAFYTTVHGLEGRTPAFPPAYPTGVLVGCVEVVDVLPSAAVEGWPGLPESLKMEAGSPFCFLCQAPKRLVVPQQLPGQHKLWQLPRSVAKIALSQGLRDPPGVAPLDWQAFGDPRAMLSPAPARLPAAAAKGLSKAGSRRAEGDGDGGRAPLAAEAAPAAAAASQNTREQALAEAGGGGEEDVQKRLRAVRKKLRQVEELQAVEEAGGCLSAEQRSKVDRGQEWRRELAQLEVAVAAAGL
;
A
#
# COMPACT_ATOMS: atom_id res chain seq x y z
N MET A 1 -7.74 18.60 12.74
CA MET A 1 -8.80 17.59 12.46
C MET A 1 -9.05 16.79 13.72
N ASP A 2 -10.28 16.32 13.93
CA ASP A 2 -10.54 15.27 14.91
C ASP A 2 -9.77 14.02 14.47
N ALA A 3 -8.76 13.62 15.25
CA ALA A 3 -7.86 12.52 14.89
C ALA A 3 -8.63 11.19 14.67
N GLY A 4 -9.81 11.01 15.28
CA GLY A 4 -10.64 9.83 15.05
C GLY A 4 -11.36 9.80 13.69
N LEU A 5 -11.34 10.91 12.94
CA LEU A 5 -12.07 11.09 11.68
C LEU A 5 -11.15 11.34 10.48
N ALA A 6 -9.83 11.24 10.65
CA ALA A 6 -8.91 11.38 9.52
C ALA A 6 -9.12 10.23 8.53
N CYS A 7 -9.18 10.56 7.24
CA CYS A 7 -9.30 9.61 6.15
C CYS A 7 -8.26 9.90 5.07
N LEU A 8 -7.77 8.83 4.45
CA LEU A 8 -6.87 8.86 3.30
C LEU A 8 -7.51 8.11 2.14
N SER A 9 -7.62 8.79 1.00
CA SER A 9 -7.96 8.14 -0.27
C SER A 9 -6.71 7.62 -0.96
N MET A 10 -6.77 6.38 -1.45
CA MET A 10 -5.66 5.76 -2.17
C MET A 10 -6.17 4.79 -3.24
N HIS A 11 -5.36 4.54 -4.27
CA HIS A 11 -5.75 3.66 -5.35
C HIS A 11 -5.81 2.20 -4.91
N GLN A 12 -6.64 1.43 -5.59
CA GLN A 12 -6.54 -0.01 -5.55
C GLN A 12 -5.32 -0.48 -6.35
N PRO A 13 -4.69 -1.61 -5.98
CA PRO A 13 -5.09 -2.53 -4.90
C PRO A 13 -4.58 -2.14 -3.50
N TRP A 14 -3.73 -1.11 -3.37
CA TRP A 14 -3.09 -0.76 -2.10
C TRP A 14 -4.09 -0.47 -0.96
N ALA A 15 -5.24 0.15 -1.25
CA ALA A 15 -6.27 0.42 -0.25
C ALA A 15 -6.73 -0.87 0.45
N SER A 16 -7.08 -1.90 -0.31
CA SER A 16 -7.47 -3.18 0.24
C SER A 16 -6.29 -3.91 0.90
N LEU A 17 -5.10 -3.87 0.31
CA LEU A 17 -3.91 -4.51 0.89
C LEU A 17 -3.55 -3.94 2.27
N LEU A 18 -3.76 -2.64 2.47
CA LEU A 18 -3.50 -1.95 3.73
C LEU A 18 -4.50 -2.36 4.83
N VAL A 19 -5.80 -2.36 4.53
CA VAL A 19 -6.82 -2.79 5.51
C VAL A 19 -6.89 -4.31 5.70
N TYR A 20 -6.25 -5.07 4.81
CA TYR A 20 -5.97 -6.49 4.99
C TYR A 20 -4.64 -6.76 5.70
N GLY A 21 -3.91 -5.74 6.16
CA GLY A 21 -2.65 -5.92 6.90
C GLY A 21 -1.51 -6.53 6.10
N ILE A 22 -1.66 -6.66 4.78
CA ILE A 22 -0.64 -7.20 3.88
C ILE A 22 0.39 -6.12 3.59
N LYS A 23 -0.10 -4.90 3.27
CA LYS A 23 0.71 -3.68 3.27
C LYS A 23 0.73 -3.11 4.68
N ARG A 24 1.92 -2.87 5.21
CA ARG A 24 2.16 -2.44 6.60
C ARG A 24 2.73 -1.02 6.66
N ILE A 25 3.35 -0.56 5.58
CA ILE A 25 3.82 0.83 5.43
C ILE A 25 3.06 1.49 4.29
N GLU A 26 2.45 2.65 4.53
CA GLU A 26 1.89 3.50 3.48
C GLU A 26 2.87 4.59 3.06
N GLY A 27 3.12 4.71 1.75
CA GLY A 27 4.16 5.60 1.20
C GLY A 27 3.57 6.88 0.63
N ARG A 28 4.14 8.05 0.97
CA ARG A 28 3.72 9.36 0.44
C ARG A 28 4.90 10.28 0.16
N THR A 29 4.67 11.27 -0.70
CA THR A 29 5.61 12.35 -1.01
C THR A 29 5.54 13.52 -0.04
N TRP A 30 4.62 13.46 0.93
CA TRP A 30 4.38 14.48 1.93
C TRP A 30 4.34 13.86 3.34
N ASP A 31 4.73 14.64 4.34
CA ASP A 31 4.77 14.25 5.74
C ASP A 31 3.44 14.52 6.47
N SER A 32 3.27 13.93 7.65
CA SER A 32 2.10 14.20 8.48
C SER A 32 2.37 13.99 9.97
N ASN A 33 1.79 14.87 10.77
CA ASN A 33 1.74 14.73 12.23
C ASN A 33 0.59 13.83 12.72
N HIS A 34 -0.20 13.24 11.80
CA HIS A 34 -1.32 12.38 12.17
C HIS A 34 -0.85 11.09 12.83
N ARG A 35 -1.46 10.75 13.97
CA ARG A 35 -1.22 9.53 14.74
C ARG A 35 -2.56 8.98 15.22
N GLY A 36 -2.65 7.66 15.37
CA GLY A 36 -3.89 6.98 15.70
C GLY A 36 -4.70 6.58 14.47
N ARG A 37 -6.02 6.42 14.63
CA ARG A 37 -6.90 5.88 13.60
C ARG A 37 -6.83 6.68 12.29
N LEU A 38 -6.70 5.97 11.18
CA LEU A 38 -6.79 6.50 9.83
C LEU A 38 -7.78 5.64 9.03
N TRP A 39 -8.86 6.25 8.58
CA TRP A 39 -9.83 5.63 7.69
C TRP A 39 -9.27 5.53 6.28
N ILE A 40 -9.50 4.40 5.61
CA ILE A 40 -8.99 4.14 4.26
C ILE A 40 -10.15 4.11 3.28
N HIS A 41 -10.07 4.99 2.29
CA HIS A 41 -10.97 5.07 1.16
C HIS A 41 -10.26 4.57 -0.10
N ALA A 42 -10.91 3.66 -0.82
CA ALA A 42 -10.47 3.23 -2.13
C ALA A 42 -10.93 4.26 -3.18
N ALA A 43 -9.97 4.87 -3.87
CA ALA A 43 -10.22 5.83 -4.93
C ALA A 43 -11.00 5.18 -6.10
N SER A 44 -11.53 6.01 -6.99
CA SER A 44 -12.43 5.56 -8.07
C SER A 44 -11.72 4.90 -9.27
N LYS A 45 -10.39 4.92 -9.33
CA LYS A 45 -9.65 4.29 -10.43
C LYS A 45 -9.73 2.77 -10.28
N GLU A 46 -10.21 2.08 -11.32
CA GLU A 46 -10.17 0.63 -11.40
C GLU A 46 -8.73 0.10 -11.32
N PRO A 47 -8.48 -0.97 -10.54
CA PRO A 47 -7.15 -1.56 -10.43
C PRO A 47 -6.77 -2.22 -11.75
N ASP A 48 -5.53 -2.00 -12.18
CA ASP A 48 -4.96 -2.71 -13.32
C ASP A 48 -4.65 -4.16 -12.92
N PRO A 49 -5.20 -5.18 -13.60
CA PRO A 49 -4.95 -6.58 -13.27
C PRO A 49 -3.46 -6.95 -13.22
N GLU A 50 -2.63 -6.34 -14.08
CA GLU A 50 -1.20 -6.58 -14.10
C GLU A 50 -0.53 -6.02 -12.83
N GLU A 51 -0.90 -4.79 -12.43
CA GLU A 51 -0.44 -4.16 -11.19
C GLU A 51 -0.87 -4.95 -9.95
N VAL A 52 -2.10 -5.51 -9.97
CA VAL A 52 -2.58 -6.42 -8.92
C VAL A 52 -1.71 -7.66 -8.83
N ALA A 53 -1.44 -8.33 -9.95
CA ALA A 53 -0.61 -9.54 -9.98
C ALA A 53 0.83 -9.26 -9.52
N GLN A 54 1.43 -8.15 -9.97
CA GLN A 54 2.76 -7.72 -9.54
C GLN A 54 2.82 -7.47 -8.03
N LEU A 55 1.82 -6.78 -7.46
CA LEU A 55 1.76 -6.52 -6.03
C LEU A 55 1.50 -7.81 -5.23
N HIS A 56 0.69 -8.74 -5.74
CA HIS A 56 0.53 -10.06 -5.12
C HIS A 56 1.85 -10.81 -5.06
N ALA A 57 2.61 -10.85 -6.16
CA ALA A 57 3.92 -11.50 -6.21
C ALA A 57 4.91 -10.82 -5.24
N PHE A 58 4.94 -9.49 -5.22
CA PHE A 58 5.76 -8.71 -4.29
C PHE A 58 5.44 -9.04 -2.83
N TYR A 59 4.17 -8.95 -2.42
CA TYR A 59 3.79 -9.22 -1.03
C TYR A 59 3.89 -10.70 -0.65
N THR A 60 3.76 -11.63 -1.61
CA THR A 60 4.06 -13.05 -1.37
C THR A 60 5.53 -13.23 -1.01
N THR A 61 6.43 -12.58 -1.76
CA THR A 61 7.87 -12.59 -1.46
C THR A 61 8.16 -11.95 -0.10
N VAL A 62 7.64 -10.76 0.15
CA VAL A 62 7.86 -9.99 1.40
C VAL A 62 7.42 -10.78 2.63
N HIS A 63 6.22 -11.36 2.62
CA HIS A 63 5.73 -12.16 3.75
C HIS A 63 6.40 -13.54 3.82
N GLY A 64 6.86 -14.07 2.69
CA GLY A 64 7.63 -15.31 2.61
C GLY A 64 8.97 -15.24 3.34
N LEU A 65 9.60 -14.05 3.45
CA LEU A 65 10.79 -13.84 4.28
C LEU A 65 10.54 -14.11 5.77
N GLU A 66 9.28 -14.07 6.21
CA GLU A 66 8.85 -14.38 7.57
C GLU A 66 8.18 -15.77 7.65
N GLY A 67 8.28 -16.58 6.60
CA GLY A 67 7.64 -17.90 6.52
C GLY A 67 6.12 -17.86 6.47
N ARG A 68 5.53 -16.74 6.02
CA ARG A 68 4.07 -16.53 5.96
C ARG A 68 3.57 -16.46 4.52
N THR A 69 2.33 -16.90 4.33
CA THR A 69 1.59 -16.74 3.07
C THR A 69 0.44 -15.78 3.30
N PRO A 70 0.41 -14.60 2.65
CA PRO A 70 -0.63 -13.61 2.86
C PRO A 70 -1.98 -14.08 2.25
N ALA A 71 -3.07 -13.84 2.96
CA ALA A 71 -4.43 -14.06 2.47
C ALA A 71 -4.94 -12.81 1.74
N PHE A 72 -4.82 -12.79 0.41
CA PHE A 72 -5.20 -11.63 -0.39
C PHE A 72 -6.71 -11.31 -0.35
N PRO A 73 -7.11 -10.03 -0.47
CA PRO A 73 -8.50 -9.64 -0.60
C PRO A 73 -9.16 -10.33 -1.81
N PRO A 74 -10.40 -10.83 -1.68
CA PRO A 74 -11.11 -11.46 -2.79
C PRO A 74 -11.62 -10.45 -3.83
N ALA A 75 -11.62 -9.15 -3.50
CA ALA A 75 -12.08 -8.08 -4.39
C ALA A 75 -11.43 -6.74 -4.02
N TYR A 76 -11.44 -5.81 -4.98
CA TYR A 76 -10.85 -4.48 -4.89
C TYR A 76 -11.89 -3.40 -5.26
N PRO A 77 -12.88 -3.12 -4.38
CA PRO A 77 -13.93 -2.16 -4.69
C PRO A 77 -13.38 -0.74 -4.79
N THR A 78 -13.96 0.08 -5.66
CA THR A 78 -13.56 1.46 -5.94
C THR A 78 -14.61 2.46 -5.43
N GLY A 79 -14.20 3.69 -5.12
CA GLY A 79 -15.11 4.77 -4.70
C GLY A 79 -15.79 4.53 -3.35
N VAL A 80 -15.19 3.75 -2.45
CA VAL A 80 -15.80 3.32 -1.19
C VAL A 80 -14.83 3.41 -0.01
N LEU A 81 -15.36 3.62 1.19
CA LEU A 81 -14.65 3.40 2.45
C LEU A 81 -14.50 1.89 2.68
N VAL A 82 -13.25 1.41 2.80
CA VAL A 82 -12.95 -0.02 2.90
C VAL A 82 -12.58 -0.47 4.32
N GLY A 83 -12.18 0.45 5.19
CA GLY A 83 -11.76 0.10 6.55
C GLY A 83 -10.94 1.20 7.20
N CYS A 84 -10.11 0.82 8.17
CA CYS A 84 -9.16 1.70 8.82
C CYS A 84 -7.91 0.95 9.30
N VAL A 85 -6.86 1.71 9.54
CA VAL A 85 -5.65 1.27 10.24
C VAL A 85 -5.35 2.24 11.37
N GLU A 86 -4.35 1.94 12.19
CA GLU A 86 -3.75 2.87 13.12
C GLU A 86 -2.38 3.32 12.60
N VAL A 87 -2.15 4.63 12.50
CA VAL A 87 -0.84 5.19 12.17
C VAL A 87 -0.05 5.40 13.46
N VAL A 88 1.02 4.61 13.64
CA VAL A 88 1.88 4.67 14.82
C VAL A 88 2.86 5.82 14.74
N ASP A 89 3.53 5.96 13.60
CA ASP A 89 4.38 7.11 13.30
C ASP A 89 4.49 7.34 11.79
N VAL A 90 5.09 8.47 11.40
CA VAL A 90 5.38 8.83 10.01
C VAL A 90 6.86 9.20 9.96
N LEU A 91 7.65 8.38 9.28
CA LEU A 91 9.11 8.49 9.24
C LEU A 91 9.60 8.74 7.81
N PRO A 92 10.74 9.42 7.60
CA PRO A 92 11.43 9.40 6.31
C PRO A 92 11.86 7.97 5.93
N SER A 93 11.90 7.63 4.64
CA SER A 93 12.31 6.28 4.19
C SER A 93 13.69 5.87 4.74
N ALA A 94 14.64 6.80 4.71
CA ALA A 94 16.00 6.58 5.23
C ALA A 94 16.02 6.17 6.72
N ALA A 95 15.08 6.66 7.53
CA ALA A 95 14.97 6.26 8.93
C ALA A 95 14.43 4.83 9.07
N VAL A 96 13.52 4.40 8.19
CA VAL A 96 13.00 3.03 8.15
C VAL A 96 14.07 2.06 7.64
N GLU A 97 14.76 2.42 6.55
CA GLU A 97 15.86 1.64 5.97
C GLU A 97 17.00 1.44 6.98
N GLY A 98 17.36 2.53 7.70
CA GLY A 98 18.39 2.54 8.72
C GLY A 98 17.97 1.95 10.08
N TRP A 99 16.70 1.56 10.28
CA TRP A 99 16.21 1.08 11.57
C TRP A 99 16.92 -0.21 11.99
N PRO A 100 17.69 -0.22 13.11
CA PRO A 100 18.36 -1.41 13.60
C PRO A 100 17.37 -2.49 14.08
N GLY A 101 17.49 -3.71 13.57
CA GLY A 101 16.64 -4.83 13.98
C GLY A 101 15.25 -4.86 13.35
N LEU A 102 14.89 -3.89 12.51
CA LEU A 102 13.67 -3.97 11.72
C LEU A 102 13.82 -5.05 10.63
N PRO A 103 12.88 -6.01 10.53
CA PRO A 103 12.89 -7.03 9.49
C PRO A 103 13.02 -6.47 8.07
N GLU A 104 13.80 -7.14 7.22
CA GLU A 104 13.99 -6.73 5.82
C GLU A 104 12.65 -6.65 5.06
N SER A 105 11.74 -7.57 5.35
CA SER A 105 10.38 -7.57 4.81
C SER A 105 9.62 -6.25 5.03
N LEU A 106 9.82 -5.57 6.17
CA LEU A 106 9.21 -4.28 6.46
C LEU A 106 9.95 -3.15 5.74
N LYS A 107 11.28 -3.20 5.69
CA LYS A 107 12.11 -2.21 5.00
C LYS A 107 11.82 -2.15 3.51
N MET A 108 11.59 -3.30 2.87
CA MET A 108 11.23 -3.40 1.45
C MET A 108 9.95 -2.62 1.09
N GLU A 109 9.06 -2.34 2.05
CA GLU A 109 7.84 -1.56 1.80
C GLU A 109 8.07 -0.04 1.78
N ALA A 110 9.26 0.43 2.22
CA ALA A 110 9.61 1.84 2.36
C ALA A 110 10.02 2.52 1.04
N GLY A 111 9.21 2.37 -0.02
CA GLY A 111 9.53 2.88 -1.35
C GLY A 111 9.18 4.36 -1.61
N SER A 112 8.89 5.16 -0.58
CA SER A 112 8.45 6.55 -0.74
C SER A 112 9.08 7.46 0.30
N PRO A 113 9.27 8.77 0.01
CA PRO A 113 9.98 9.69 0.90
C PRO A 113 9.49 9.68 2.35
N PHE A 114 8.17 9.58 2.56
CA PHE A 114 7.56 9.48 3.88
C PHE A 114 6.75 8.19 4.02
N CYS A 115 7.03 7.45 5.10
CA CYS A 115 6.50 6.15 5.43
C CYS A 115 5.58 6.25 6.64
N PHE A 116 4.28 6.05 6.40
CA PHE A 116 3.25 5.95 7.43
C PHE A 116 3.26 4.52 7.96
N LEU A 117 3.68 4.34 9.21
CA LEU A 117 3.76 3.04 9.86
C LEU A 117 2.36 2.65 10.33
N CYS A 118 1.78 1.64 9.69
CA CYS A 118 0.39 1.24 9.94
C CYS A 118 0.34 -0.07 10.74
N GLN A 119 -0.59 -0.14 11.69
CA GLN A 119 -0.89 -1.35 12.44
C GLN A 119 -2.40 -1.47 12.72
N ALA A 120 -2.79 -2.53 13.42
CA ALA A 120 -4.17 -2.81 13.81
C ALA A 120 -5.19 -2.62 12.66
N PRO A 121 -4.96 -3.25 11.49
CA PRO A 121 -5.85 -3.10 10.35
C PRO A 121 -7.22 -3.67 10.67
N LYS A 122 -8.26 -2.94 10.28
CA LYS A 122 -9.65 -3.38 10.37
C LYS A 122 -10.37 -3.10 9.06
N ARG A 123 -11.05 -4.11 8.53
CA ARG A 123 -11.85 -4.00 7.30
C ARG A 123 -13.34 -3.81 7.62
N LEU A 124 -14.03 -3.10 6.73
CA LEU A 124 -15.49 -3.09 6.72
C LEU A 124 -16.01 -4.32 5.97
N VAL A 125 -17.06 -4.95 6.51
CA VAL A 125 -17.77 -6.04 5.81
C VAL A 125 -18.59 -5.48 4.66
N VAL A 126 -19.23 -4.34 4.89
CA VAL A 126 -20.03 -3.62 3.90
C VAL A 126 -19.36 -2.26 3.62
N PRO A 127 -18.65 -2.11 2.49
CA PRO A 127 -18.04 -0.84 2.11
C PRO A 127 -19.09 0.27 2.01
N GLN A 128 -18.72 1.49 2.42
CA GLN A 128 -19.62 2.65 2.38
C GLN A 128 -19.27 3.51 1.16
N GLN A 129 -20.23 3.78 0.28
CA GLN A 129 -19.98 4.59 -0.91
C GLN A 129 -19.93 6.08 -0.56
N LEU A 130 -18.86 6.75 -0.98
CA LEU A 130 -18.66 8.19 -0.81
C LEU A 130 -17.52 8.70 -1.71
N PRO A 131 -17.56 9.98 -2.14
CA PRO A 131 -16.44 10.56 -2.87
C PRO A 131 -15.19 10.65 -2.00
N GLY A 132 -14.03 10.35 -2.59
CA GLY A 132 -12.73 10.56 -1.97
C GLY A 132 -12.27 12.01 -2.10
N GLN A 133 -11.25 12.38 -1.33
CA GLN A 133 -10.61 13.70 -1.42
C GLN A 133 -9.09 13.59 -1.38
N HIS A 134 -8.40 14.65 -1.78
CA HIS A 134 -6.94 14.70 -1.79
C HIS A 134 -6.34 14.81 -0.38
N LYS A 135 -5.13 14.26 -0.21
CA LYS A 135 -4.38 14.23 1.06
C LYS A 135 -5.21 13.61 2.19
N LEU A 136 -4.92 13.97 3.44
CA LEU A 136 -5.77 13.64 4.57
C LEU A 136 -6.99 14.56 4.57
N TRP A 137 -8.16 13.96 4.68
CA TRP A 137 -9.44 14.67 4.73
C TRP A 137 -10.29 14.17 5.89
N GLN A 138 -11.31 14.95 6.26
CA GLN A 138 -12.15 14.62 7.39
C GLN A 138 -13.36 13.78 6.94
N LEU A 139 -13.44 12.54 7.42
CA LEU A 139 -14.57 11.66 7.20
C LEU A 139 -15.84 12.24 7.83
N PRO A 140 -16.99 12.27 7.13
CA PRO A 140 -18.24 12.69 7.74
C PRO A 140 -18.57 11.84 8.97
N ARG A 141 -18.92 12.50 10.08
CA ARG A 141 -19.22 11.83 11.36
C ARG A 141 -20.32 10.78 11.24
N SER A 142 -21.33 11.03 10.42
CA SER A 142 -22.41 10.08 10.13
C SER A 142 -21.89 8.79 9.51
N VAL A 143 -21.01 8.91 8.52
CA VAL A 143 -20.37 7.76 7.85
C VAL A 143 -19.48 7.00 8.83
N ALA A 144 -18.66 7.70 9.63
CA ALA A 144 -17.82 7.06 10.65
C ALA A 144 -18.67 6.28 11.69
N LYS A 145 -19.78 6.87 12.14
CA LYS A 145 -20.71 6.23 13.09
C LYS A 145 -21.32 4.96 12.50
N ILE A 146 -21.77 5.01 11.23
CA ILE A 146 -22.32 3.84 10.52
C ILE A 146 -21.24 2.75 10.41
N ALA A 147 -20.04 3.11 9.94
CA ALA A 147 -18.92 2.18 9.77
C ALA A 147 -18.54 1.48 11.09
N LEU A 148 -18.52 2.22 12.21
CA LEU A 148 -18.28 1.65 13.53
C LEU A 148 -19.42 0.72 13.97
N SER A 149 -20.68 1.10 13.70
CA SER A 149 -21.86 0.31 14.09
C SER A 149 -22.04 -0.99 13.32
N GLN A 150 -21.61 -1.03 12.05
CA GLN A 150 -21.67 -2.22 11.20
C GLN A 150 -20.60 -3.27 11.55
N GLY A 151 -19.67 -2.93 12.46
CA GLY A 151 -18.65 -3.82 12.96
C GLY A 151 -17.41 -3.85 12.05
N LEU A 152 -16.35 -3.23 12.53
CA LEU A 152 -15.00 -3.40 12.00
C LEU A 152 -14.50 -4.81 12.31
N ARG A 153 -13.97 -5.51 11.30
CA ARG A 153 -13.48 -6.89 11.43
C ARG A 153 -11.97 -6.94 11.25
N ASP A 154 -11.35 -7.86 11.96
CA ASP A 154 -9.98 -8.25 11.68
C ASP A 154 -9.88 -8.91 10.29
N PRO A 155 -8.83 -8.60 9.51
CA PRO A 155 -8.54 -9.32 8.30
C PRO A 155 -8.05 -10.77 8.59
N PRO A 156 -8.37 -11.74 7.72
CA PRO A 156 -7.94 -13.12 7.91
C PRO A 156 -6.43 -13.26 7.72
N GLY A 157 -5.79 -14.14 8.50
CA GLY A 157 -4.39 -14.52 8.30
C GLY A 157 -3.34 -13.46 8.64
N VAL A 158 -3.73 -12.34 9.26
CA VAL A 158 -2.80 -11.30 9.68
C VAL A 158 -2.32 -11.57 11.10
N ALA A 159 -1.03 -11.83 11.26
CA ALA A 159 -0.42 -11.80 12.59
C ALA A 159 -0.41 -10.36 13.12
N PRO A 160 -0.70 -10.14 14.42
CA PRO A 160 -0.59 -8.82 15.02
C PRO A 160 0.81 -8.24 14.78
N LEU A 161 0.86 -7.06 14.17
CA LEU A 161 2.07 -6.25 14.06
C LEU A 161 2.02 -5.18 15.15
N ASP A 162 3.08 -5.09 15.94
CA ASP A 162 3.31 -3.98 16.86
C ASP A 162 4.67 -3.35 16.53
N TRP A 163 4.63 -2.10 16.07
CA TRP A 163 5.86 -1.39 15.71
C TRP A 163 6.77 -1.13 16.93
N GLN A 164 6.19 -1.00 18.12
CA GLN A 164 6.94 -0.79 19.37
C GLN A 164 7.81 -2.00 19.72
N ALA A 165 7.48 -3.19 19.20
CA ALA A 165 8.28 -4.41 19.42
C ALA A 165 9.69 -4.32 18.81
N PHE A 166 9.90 -3.42 17.83
CA PHE A 166 11.20 -3.18 17.20
C PHE A 166 11.93 -1.95 17.79
N GLY A 167 11.38 -1.36 18.85
CA GLY A 167 11.83 -0.09 19.44
C GLY A 167 10.86 1.06 19.19
N ASP A 168 11.12 2.22 19.81
CA ASP A 168 10.31 3.41 19.61
C ASP A 168 10.52 3.96 18.17
N PRO A 169 9.47 3.99 17.31
CA PRO A 169 9.60 4.53 15.96
C PRO A 169 10.13 5.97 15.93
N ARG A 170 9.81 6.79 16.93
CA ARG A 170 10.31 8.17 16.99
C ARG A 170 11.80 8.27 17.24
N ALA A 171 12.39 7.29 17.91
CA ALA A 171 13.83 7.27 18.18
C ALA A 171 14.64 7.09 16.88
N MET A 172 14.01 6.67 15.78
CA MET A 172 14.66 6.51 14.47
C MET A 172 14.83 7.82 13.71
N LEU A 173 14.24 8.93 14.20
CA LEU A 173 14.42 10.25 13.59
C LEU A 173 15.77 10.84 14.03
N SER A 174 16.62 11.20 13.07
CA SER A 174 17.88 11.92 13.32
C SER A 174 18.02 13.18 12.44
N PRO A 175 18.24 14.37 13.04
CA PRO A 175 18.14 14.64 14.48
C PRO A 175 16.68 14.53 14.95
N ALA A 176 16.47 14.11 16.20
CA ALA A 176 15.14 13.99 16.77
C ALA A 176 14.39 15.34 16.69
N PRO A 177 13.10 15.37 16.30
CA PRO A 177 12.35 16.61 16.22
C PRO A 177 12.27 17.28 17.60
N ALA A 178 12.50 18.59 17.65
CA ALA A 178 12.44 19.37 18.89
C ALA A 178 11.10 19.11 19.61
N ARG A 179 11.18 18.55 20.81
CA ARG A 179 10.02 18.22 21.63
C ARG A 179 9.37 19.52 22.07
N LEU A 180 8.27 19.93 21.45
CA LEU A 180 7.44 21.03 21.98
C LEU A 180 6.97 20.63 23.39
N PRO A 181 7.14 21.49 24.42
CA PRO A 181 6.77 21.14 25.78
C PRO A 181 5.26 20.91 25.85
N ALA A 182 4.88 19.71 26.30
CA ALA A 182 3.50 19.37 26.60
C ALA A 182 3.02 20.26 27.74
N ALA A 183 2.18 21.24 27.41
CA ALA A 183 1.42 21.97 28.41
C ALA A 183 0.53 20.98 29.19
N ALA A 184 0.62 21.09 30.51
CA ALA A 184 0.07 20.17 31.48
C ALA A 184 -1.45 19.95 31.35
N ALA A 185 -1.87 18.73 31.02
CA ALA A 185 -3.20 18.24 31.33
C ALA A 185 -3.13 17.55 32.71
N LYS A 186 -3.38 18.33 33.77
CA LYS A 186 -3.62 17.80 35.11
C LYS A 186 -4.89 16.96 35.08
N GLY A 187 -4.77 15.73 35.59
CA GLY A 187 -5.85 14.76 35.66
C GLY A 187 -6.92 15.11 36.70
N LEU A 188 -8.13 14.61 36.43
CA LEU A 188 -9.11 14.25 37.44
C LEU A 188 -9.58 12.83 37.12
N SER A 189 -9.17 11.86 37.92
CA SER A 189 -9.82 10.56 38.02
C SER A 189 -10.28 10.36 39.46
N LYS A 190 -11.51 9.89 39.65
CA LYS A 190 -11.93 9.23 40.89
C LYS A 190 -13.05 8.23 40.61
N ALA A 191 -12.74 6.97 40.95
CA ALA A 191 -13.56 5.88 41.52
C ALA A 191 -14.96 5.58 40.94
N GLY A 192 -15.43 4.33 40.81
CA GLY A 192 -14.99 3.01 41.29
C GLY A 192 -16.19 2.05 41.42
N SER A 193 -15.92 0.78 41.78
CA SER A 193 -16.82 -0.31 42.22
C SER A 193 -17.25 -1.33 41.14
N ARG A 194 -16.70 -2.57 41.10
CA ARG A 194 -17.08 -3.87 41.77
C ARG A 194 -18.49 -4.37 41.37
N ARG A 195 -18.84 -5.66 41.15
CA ARG A 195 -18.26 -7.04 41.24
C ARG A 195 -19.31 -8.04 40.67
N ALA A 196 -18.93 -9.34 40.61
CA ALA A 196 -19.71 -10.62 40.51
C ALA A 196 -19.75 -11.25 39.09
N GLU A 197 -19.17 -12.43 38.79
CA GLU A 197 -19.26 -13.85 39.29
C GLU A 197 -20.47 -14.67 38.79
N GLY A 198 -20.19 -15.94 38.41
CA GLY A 198 -21.10 -17.02 37.96
C GLY A 198 -20.72 -17.54 36.55
N ASP A 199 -20.12 -18.70 36.24
CA ASP A 199 -19.98 -20.07 36.77
C ASP A 199 -20.78 -21.14 35.97
N GLY A 200 -20.09 -22.23 35.61
CA GLY A 200 -20.57 -23.53 35.06
C GLY A 200 -20.96 -23.63 33.56
N ASP A 201 -20.86 -24.75 32.83
CA ASP A 201 -20.20 -26.07 32.92
C ASP A 201 -20.57 -26.84 31.62
N GLY A 202 -19.74 -27.80 31.19
CA GLY A 202 -20.08 -28.94 30.32
C GLY A 202 -20.18 -28.68 28.81
N GLY A 203 -19.64 -29.48 27.88
CA GLY A 203 -18.98 -30.78 27.95
C GLY A 203 -18.95 -31.42 26.55
N ARG A 204 -17.91 -32.23 26.29
CA ARG A 204 -17.80 -33.34 25.32
C ARG A 204 -17.83 -33.09 23.79
N ALA A 205 -16.69 -33.41 23.17
CA ALA A 205 -16.53 -34.03 21.84
C ALA A 205 -17.01 -35.52 21.89
N PRO A 206 -17.02 -36.37 20.81
CA PRO A 206 -16.00 -36.47 19.74
C PRO A 206 -16.45 -37.02 18.35
N LEU A 207 -15.43 -37.31 17.50
CA LEU A 207 -15.35 -38.25 16.35
C LEU A 207 -15.79 -37.69 14.97
N ALA A 208 -14.91 -37.50 13.97
CA ALA A 208 -14.01 -38.39 13.21
C ALA A 208 -14.69 -39.09 12.00
N ALA A 209 -14.18 -38.83 10.79
CA ALA A 209 -14.14 -39.78 9.67
C ALA A 209 -13.21 -39.27 8.53
N GLU A 210 -12.29 -40.15 8.10
CA GLU A 210 -11.47 -40.14 6.88
C GLU A 210 -12.36 -40.31 5.60
N ALA A 211 -11.94 -40.38 4.33
CA ALA A 211 -10.68 -40.67 3.62
C ALA A 211 -10.82 -40.23 2.12
N ALA A 212 -9.69 -40.17 1.39
CA ALA A 212 -9.54 -40.05 -0.08
C ALA A 212 -9.82 -41.41 -0.81
N PRO A 213 -9.43 -41.71 -2.08
CA PRO A 213 -8.83 -40.93 -3.20
C PRO A 213 -9.37 -41.27 -4.64
N ALA A 214 -8.79 -40.66 -5.70
CA ALA A 214 -8.17 -41.31 -6.90
C ALA A 214 -8.46 -40.73 -8.32
N ALA A 215 -7.37 -40.73 -9.13
CA ALA A 215 -7.22 -40.91 -10.60
C ALA A 215 -7.76 -39.82 -11.57
N ALA A 216 -6.94 -39.10 -12.36
CA ALA A 216 -6.06 -39.46 -13.50
C ALA A 216 -6.76 -39.47 -14.89
N ALA A 217 -6.35 -38.56 -15.80
CA ALA A 217 -5.90 -38.81 -17.19
C ALA A 217 -6.13 -37.65 -18.19
N ALA A 218 -5.10 -37.42 -19.02
CA ALA A 218 -5.06 -36.78 -20.36
C ALA A 218 -5.38 -35.27 -20.45
N SER A 219 -4.80 -34.48 -21.37
CA SER A 219 -4.48 -34.80 -22.76
C SER A 219 -3.49 -33.80 -23.35
N GLN A 220 -2.87 -34.20 -24.47
CA GLN A 220 -1.71 -33.65 -25.17
C GLN A 220 -1.90 -32.25 -25.80
N ASN A 221 -2.73 -31.37 -25.23
CA ASN A 221 -3.07 -30.06 -25.81
C ASN A 221 -2.16 -28.90 -25.36
N THR A 222 -1.19 -29.16 -24.47
CA THR A 222 -0.35 -28.13 -23.82
C THR A 222 0.94 -27.80 -24.56
N ARG A 223 1.28 -28.50 -25.65
CA ARG A 223 2.57 -28.29 -26.34
C ARG A 223 2.49 -27.36 -27.55
N GLU A 224 1.31 -27.24 -28.18
CA GLU A 224 1.11 -26.30 -29.31
C GLU A 224 0.68 -24.89 -28.87
N GLN A 225 0.12 -24.73 -27.66
CA GLN A 225 -0.14 -23.39 -27.08
C GLN A 225 1.12 -22.74 -26.49
N ALA A 226 2.12 -23.54 -26.07
CA ALA A 226 3.35 -23.05 -25.46
C ALA A 226 4.33 -22.33 -26.42
N LEU A 227 4.14 -22.46 -27.75
CA LEU A 227 4.95 -21.75 -28.74
C LEU A 227 4.35 -20.42 -29.21
N ALA A 228 3.08 -20.12 -28.90
CA ALA A 228 2.46 -18.83 -29.20
C ALA A 228 2.66 -17.79 -28.07
N GLU A 229 2.83 -18.22 -26.82
CA GLU A 229 2.93 -17.31 -25.66
C GLU A 229 4.34 -16.77 -25.39
N ALA A 230 5.38 -17.28 -26.05
CA ALA A 230 6.75 -16.78 -25.87
C ALA A 230 7.07 -15.50 -26.67
N GLY A 231 6.21 -15.09 -27.61
CA GLY A 231 6.43 -13.91 -28.46
C GLY A 231 5.75 -12.62 -27.99
N GLY A 232 4.63 -12.71 -27.27
CA GLY A 232 3.77 -11.54 -26.97
C GLY A 232 4.23 -10.65 -25.83
N GLY A 233 4.93 -11.20 -24.83
CA GLY A 233 5.33 -10.44 -23.63
C GLY A 233 6.42 -9.38 -23.89
N GLY A 234 7.32 -9.63 -24.84
CA GLY A 234 8.36 -8.67 -25.22
C GLY A 234 7.82 -7.51 -26.05
N GLU A 235 6.82 -7.78 -26.90
CA GLU A 235 6.21 -6.80 -27.79
C GLU A 235 5.42 -5.73 -27.02
N GLU A 236 4.59 -6.17 -26.06
CA GLU A 236 3.79 -5.28 -25.24
C GLU A 236 4.67 -4.43 -24.31
N ASP A 237 5.76 -4.99 -23.79
CA ASP A 237 6.73 -4.28 -22.95
C ASP A 237 7.51 -3.21 -23.73
N VAL A 238 7.95 -3.53 -24.97
CA VAL A 238 8.58 -2.56 -25.87
C VAL A 238 7.63 -1.40 -26.19
N GLN A 239 6.35 -1.69 -26.47
CA GLN A 239 5.32 -0.68 -26.71
C GLN A 239 5.04 0.20 -25.47
N LYS A 240 4.98 -0.38 -24.26
CA LYS A 240 4.82 0.37 -23.00
C LYS A 240 6.02 1.30 -22.75
N ARG A 241 7.24 0.80 -22.94
CA ARG A 241 8.48 1.60 -22.79
C ARG A 241 8.55 2.73 -23.82
N LEU A 242 8.19 2.48 -25.07
CA LEU A 242 8.14 3.48 -26.13
C LEU A 242 7.17 4.63 -25.79
N ARG A 243 5.97 4.31 -25.28
CA ARG A 243 5.02 5.33 -24.78
C ARG A 243 5.59 6.14 -23.62
N ALA A 244 6.24 5.48 -22.66
CA ALA A 244 6.83 6.13 -21.50
C ALA A 244 7.99 7.08 -21.88
N VAL A 245 8.88 6.66 -22.77
CA VAL A 245 10.01 7.47 -23.26
C VAL A 245 9.51 8.67 -24.07
N ARG A 246 8.52 8.49 -24.96
CA ARG A 246 7.89 9.60 -25.71
C ARG A 246 7.26 10.65 -24.78
N LYS A 247 6.60 10.21 -23.69
CA LYS A 247 6.05 11.12 -22.68
C LYS A 247 7.13 11.92 -21.96
N LYS A 248 8.24 11.29 -21.59
CA LYS A 248 9.39 11.97 -20.96
C LYS A 248 10.02 12.99 -21.92
N LEU A 249 10.17 12.66 -23.20
CA LEU A 249 10.71 13.58 -24.20
C LEU A 249 9.81 14.79 -24.44
N ARG A 250 8.49 14.62 -24.46
CA ARG A 250 7.56 15.77 -24.51
C ARG A 250 7.74 16.72 -23.33
N GLN A 251 7.93 16.19 -22.12
CA GLN A 251 8.20 17.02 -20.94
C GLN A 251 9.55 17.75 -21.07
N VAL A 252 10.56 17.13 -21.70
CA VAL A 252 11.83 17.82 -21.99
C VAL A 252 11.60 18.96 -22.98
N GLU A 253 10.87 18.74 -24.06
CA GLU A 253 10.56 19.77 -25.07
C GLU A 253 9.80 20.95 -24.43
N GLU A 254 8.83 20.68 -23.57
CA GLU A 254 8.10 21.71 -22.81
C GLU A 254 9.05 22.52 -21.90
N LEU A 255 9.98 21.87 -21.21
CA LEU A 255 10.95 22.55 -20.35
C LEU A 255 12.00 23.35 -21.16
N GLN A 256 12.42 22.83 -22.31
CA GLN A 256 13.31 23.53 -23.24
C GLN A 256 12.63 24.78 -23.81
N ALA A 257 11.35 24.69 -24.19
CA ALA A 257 10.57 25.84 -24.64
C ALA A 257 10.42 26.91 -23.54
N VAL A 258 10.29 26.50 -22.27
CA VAL A 258 10.28 27.44 -21.14
C VAL A 258 11.64 28.14 -20.98
N GLU A 259 12.75 27.43 -21.14
CA GLU A 259 14.10 28.01 -21.07
C GLU A 259 14.38 28.96 -22.25
N GLU A 260 13.95 28.60 -23.47
CA GLU A 260 14.04 29.45 -24.67
C GLU A 260 13.17 30.72 -24.57
N ALA A 261 12.03 30.64 -23.89
CA ALA A 261 11.19 31.80 -23.57
C ALA A 261 11.73 32.67 -22.42
N GLY A 262 12.94 32.37 -21.90
CA GLY A 262 13.58 33.12 -20.81
C GLY A 262 13.09 32.76 -19.41
N GLY A 263 12.39 31.63 -19.25
CA GLY A 263 11.94 31.12 -17.97
C GLY A 263 13.06 30.46 -17.16
N CYS A 264 12.99 30.57 -15.82
CA CYS A 264 13.95 29.92 -14.93
C CYS A 264 13.51 28.49 -14.60
N LEU A 265 14.37 27.51 -14.87
CA LEU A 265 14.16 26.11 -14.51
C LEU A 265 14.74 25.81 -13.10
N SER A 266 13.99 25.05 -12.29
CA SER A 266 14.51 24.48 -11.04
C SER A 266 15.64 23.46 -11.30
N ALA A 267 16.42 23.14 -10.27
CA ALA A 267 17.50 22.15 -10.37
C ALA A 267 17.00 20.77 -10.84
N GLU A 268 15.80 20.36 -10.41
CA GLU A 268 15.18 19.10 -10.84
C GLU A 268 14.75 19.15 -12.32
N GLN A 269 14.19 20.28 -12.78
CA GLN A 269 13.81 20.47 -14.18
C GLN A 269 15.05 20.50 -15.09
N ARG A 270 16.12 21.18 -14.66
CA ARG A 270 17.40 21.21 -15.40
C ARG A 270 18.01 19.81 -15.55
N SER A 271 18.03 19.04 -14.46
CA SER A 271 18.48 17.64 -14.51
C SER A 271 17.66 16.78 -15.48
N LYS A 272 16.35 17.03 -15.63
CA LYS A 272 15.50 16.35 -16.64
C LYS A 272 15.85 16.74 -18.07
N VAL A 273 16.16 18.02 -18.32
CA VAL A 273 16.61 18.50 -19.63
C VAL A 273 17.97 17.89 -20.00
N ASP A 274 18.91 17.84 -19.05
CA ASP A 274 20.25 17.25 -19.25
C ASP A 274 20.17 15.77 -19.64
N ARG A 275 19.25 15.02 -19.02
CA ARG A 275 19.00 13.61 -19.32
C ARG A 275 18.22 13.38 -20.62
N GLY A 276 17.75 14.43 -21.29
CA GLY A 276 16.99 14.31 -22.53
C GLY A 276 17.73 13.55 -23.64
N GLN A 277 19.06 13.65 -23.70
CA GLN A 277 19.86 12.87 -24.66
C GLN A 277 19.80 11.36 -24.41
N GLU A 278 19.75 10.92 -23.15
CA GLU A 278 19.62 9.51 -22.78
C GLU A 278 18.29 8.95 -23.30
N TRP A 279 17.20 9.69 -23.09
CA TRP A 279 15.86 9.27 -23.54
C TRP A 279 15.71 9.28 -25.07
N ARG A 280 16.39 10.20 -25.79
CA ARG A 280 16.42 10.16 -27.26
C ARG A 280 17.15 8.91 -27.78
N ARG A 281 18.25 8.51 -27.13
CA ARG A 281 18.96 7.26 -27.48
C ARG A 281 18.11 6.02 -27.18
N GLU A 282 17.44 6.00 -26.03
CA GLU A 282 16.52 4.91 -25.67
C GLU A 282 15.35 4.82 -26.68
N LEU A 283 14.79 5.96 -27.09
CA LEU A 283 13.73 5.99 -28.12
C LEU A 283 14.22 5.38 -29.43
N ALA A 284 15.40 5.79 -29.91
CA ALA A 284 15.97 5.25 -31.15
C ALA A 284 16.20 3.73 -31.07
N GLN A 285 16.66 3.22 -29.93
CA GLN A 285 16.83 1.77 -29.71
C GLN A 285 15.49 1.03 -29.73
N LEU A 286 14.47 1.60 -29.09
CA LEU A 286 13.12 1.00 -29.06
C LEU A 286 12.46 1.05 -30.44
N GLU A 287 12.63 2.12 -31.21
CA GLU A 287 12.07 2.21 -32.58
C GLU A 287 12.73 1.22 -33.53
N VAL A 288 14.04 0.96 -33.39
CA VAL A 288 14.73 -0.13 -34.12
C VAL A 288 14.20 -1.49 -33.70
N ALA A 289 13.94 -1.72 -32.41
CA ALA A 289 13.38 -2.97 -31.91
C ALA A 289 11.95 -3.22 -32.42
N VAL A 290 11.12 -2.17 -32.48
CA VAL A 290 9.76 -2.20 -33.07
C VAL A 290 9.82 -2.53 -34.56
N ALA A 291 10.71 -1.87 -35.31
CA ALA A 291 10.89 -2.13 -36.74
C ALA A 291 11.42 -3.55 -37.04
N ALA A 292 12.34 -4.06 -36.21
CA ALA A 292 12.86 -5.42 -36.34
C ALA A 292 11.82 -6.51 -35.98
N ALA A 293 10.84 -6.16 -35.15
CA ALA A 293 9.72 -7.04 -34.77
C ALA A 293 8.54 -6.99 -35.77
N GLY A 294 8.54 -6.07 -36.74
CA GLY A 294 7.47 -5.94 -37.75
C GLY A 294 6.20 -5.25 -37.23
N LEU A 295 6.34 -4.34 -36.27
CA LEU A 295 5.25 -3.61 -35.59
C LEU A 295 4.96 -2.23 -36.17
#